data_AF-A0AAC9X642-F1
#
_entry.id   AF-A0AAC9X642-F1
#
_cell.length_a   1.000
_cell.length_b   1.000
_cell.length_c   1.000
_cell.angle_alpha   90.00
_cell.angle_beta   90.00
_cell.angle_gamma   90.00
#
_symmetry.space_group_name_H-M   'P 1'
#
loop_
_entity.id
_entity.type
_entity.pdbx_description
1 polymer ?
#
loop_
_entity_poly.entity_id
_entity_poly.type
_entity_poly.pdbx_seq_one_letter_code
_entity_poly.pdbx_strand_id
1 'polypeptide(L)'
;MDVVRTNRRRSWKGALILSGVVLLATIAGMVFVPRERVLLEVGAMLAGLGVGAWLTRFGVPRPWIGSVVLVLFVAVSVLLGSSGYAWFGGFFAGTLAGVAWGRAVANRTVQAAAPWTVDAEGFATMGAVRSAAIAALRSLDGKKSGRLSVDHGSARFEVAGGVGQGMVCHRNADSTDENSWAVLQSAGVADESVEVPMGDVQGFMPARLVHDLASVETALTDFLANPRASSFGPEWVVGIEAESTRLTTH
;
A
#
# COMPACT_ATOMS: atom_id res chain seq x y z
N MET A 1 -20.92 8.37 6.74
CA MET A 1 -19.62 8.44 6.04
C MET A 1 -18.54 8.11 7.04
N ASP A 2 -18.24 6.82 7.23
CA ASP A 2 -17.10 6.41 8.05
C ASP A 2 -15.86 6.34 7.17
N VAL A 3 -15.37 7.52 6.79
CA VAL A 3 -13.96 7.67 6.38
C VAL A 3 -13.14 7.23 7.58
N VAL A 4 -12.19 6.32 7.38
CA VAL A 4 -11.28 5.87 8.45
C VAL A 4 -10.57 7.10 9.01
N ARG A 5 -11.08 7.62 10.14
CA ARG A 5 -10.48 8.73 10.88
C ARG A 5 -9.11 8.27 11.33
N THR A 6 -8.07 8.84 10.76
CA THR A 6 -6.70 8.70 11.24
C THR A 6 -6.63 9.27 12.65
N ASN A 7 -6.70 8.38 13.63
CA ASN A 7 -6.57 8.74 15.03
C ASN A 7 -5.21 9.44 15.22
N ARG A 8 -5.21 10.58 15.92
CA ARG A 8 -4.08 11.51 16.14
C ARG A 8 -3.00 10.90 17.06
N ARG A 9 -2.56 9.67 16.81
CA ARG A 9 -1.43 9.04 17.51
C ARG A 9 -0.14 9.62 16.95
N ARG A 10 0.70 10.19 17.84
CA ARG A 10 2.03 10.77 17.54
C ARG A 10 2.73 9.99 16.43
N SER A 11 2.93 10.66 15.29
CA SER A 11 3.49 10.07 14.08
C SER A 11 4.88 9.49 14.35
N TRP A 12 5.10 8.22 13.97
CA TRP A 12 6.40 7.54 13.97
C TRP A 12 7.50 8.37 13.29
N LYS A 13 7.12 9.22 12.32
CA LYS A 13 8.00 10.18 11.64
C LYS A 13 8.73 11.10 12.63
N GLY A 14 8.09 11.51 13.72
CA GLY A 14 8.73 12.37 14.74
C GLY A 14 9.91 11.69 15.46
N ALA A 15 9.80 10.38 15.74
CA ALA A 15 10.89 9.63 16.36
C ALA A 15 12.06 9.38 15.39
N LEU A 16 11.77 9.19 14.09
CA LEU A 16 12.83 9.11 13.07
C LEU A 16 13.55 10.43 12.86
N ILE A 17 12.82 11.54 12.80
CA ILE A 17 13.42 12.87 12.65
C ILE A 17 14.37 13.14 13.83
N LEU A 18 13.93 12.85 15.05
CA LEU A 18 14.79 13.00 16.24
C LEU A 18 16.00 12.06 16.20
N SER A 19 15.85 10.81 15.74
CA SER A 19 16.98 9.88 15.55
C SER A 19 18.01 10.44 14.57
N GLY A 20 17.56 10.97 13.42
CA GLY A 20 18.42 11.60 12.42
C GLY A 20 19.13 12.85 12.96
N VAL A 21 18.44 13.70 13.72
CA VAL A 21 19.04 14.89 14.35
C VAL A 21 20.14 14.50 15.35
N VAL A 22 19.90 13.47 16.18
CA VAL A 22 20.90 12.97 17.13
C VAL A 22 22.13 12.40 16.42
N LEU A 23 21.93 11.65 15.33
CA LEU A 23 23.05 11.15 14.51
C LEU A 23 23.85 12.28 13.89
N LEU A 24 23.19 13.25 13.27
CA LEU A 24 23.85 14.40 12.65
C LEU A 24 24.63 15.22 13.67
N ALA A 25 24.08 15.45 14.86
CA ALA A 25 24.80 16.13 15.94
C ALA A 25 26.04 15.34 16.41
N THR A 26 25.93 14.00 16.47
CA THR A 26 27.03 13.12 16.87
C THR A 26 28.15 13.12 15.80
N ILE A 27 27.78 13.02 14.53
CA ILE A 27 28.71 13.07 13.39
C ILE A 27 29.38 14.45 13.32
N ALA A 28 28.65 15.54 13.52
CA ALA A 28 29.22 16.88 13.57
C ALA A 28 30.29 16.98 14.68
N GLY A 29 30.03 16.43 15.87
CA GLY A 29 31.02 16.36 16.94
C GLY A 29 32.31 15.62 16.54
N MET A 30 32.21 14.51 15.80
CA MET A 30 33.37 13.77 15.30
C MET A 30 34.17 14.55 14.24
N VAL A 31 33.49 15.28 13.35
CA VAL A 31 34.13 16.03 12.26
C VAL A 31 34.85 17.27 12.77
N PHE A 32 34.28 17.99 13.74
CA PHE A 32 34.84 19.24 14.27
C PHE A 32 35.89 19.04 15.37
N VAL A 33 36.05 17.83 15.90
CA VAL A 33 37.06 17.51 16.92
C VAL A 33 38.02 16.45 16.36
N PRO A 34 39.10 16.84 15.67
CA PRO A 34 40.05 15.90 15.09
C PRO A 34 40.67 15.04 16.20
N ARG A 35 40.51 13.73 16.09
CA ARG A 35 41.11 12.75 17.00
C ARG A 35 41.72 11.60 16.22
N GLU A 36 42.80 11.03 16.75
CA GLU A 36 43.51 9.90 16.15
C GLU A 36 42.68 8.60 16.15
N ARG A 37 41.51 8.58 16.80
CA ARG A 37 40.70 7.37 17.08
C ARG A 37 39.35 7.34 16.33
N VAL A 38 39.27 7.92 15.15
CA VAL A 38 38.03 8.01 14.34
C VAL A 38 37.37 6.64 14.11
N LEU A 39 38.16 5.60 13.82
CA LEU A 39 37.63 4.24 13.60
C LEU A 39 36.93 3.66 14.84
N LEU A 40 37.47 3.95 16.03
CA LEU A 40 36.88 3.50 17.29
C LEU A 40 35.61 4.28 17.62
N GLU A 41 35.56 5.58 17.28
CA GLU A 41 34.37 6.42 17.44
C GLU A 41 33.23 6.00 16.49
N VAL A 42 33.54 5.72 15.23
CA VAL A 42 32.57 5.17 14.26
C VAL A 42 32.07 3.79 14.71
N GLY A 43 32.98 2.91 15.15
CA GLY A 43 32.62 1.60 15.69
C GLY A 43 31.71 1.69 16.91
N ALA A 44 32.03 2.58 17.86
CA ALA A 44 31.22 2.83 19.04
C ALA A 44 29.83 3.39 18.70
N MET A 45 29.72 4.29 17.72
CA MET A 45 28.44 4.84 17.27
C MET A 45 27.56 3.78 16.61
N LEU A 46 28.12 2.98 15.70
CA LEU A 46 27.39 1.91 15.03
C LEU A 46 26.93 0.82 16.03
N ALA A 47 27.80 0.45 16.97
CA ALA A 47 27.48 -0.49 18.03
C ALA A 47 26.35 0.04 18.93
N GLY A 48 26.43 1.31 19.34
CA GLY A 48 25.38 1.97 20.12
C GLY A 48 24.04 1.96 19.37
N LEU A 49 24.07 2.34 18.08
CA LEU A 49 22.87 2.38 17.24
C LEU A 49 22.22 1.00 17.08
N GLY A 50 23.03 -0.03 16.80
CA GLY A 50 22.55 -1.41 16.70
C GLY A 50 21.93 -1.90 18.00
N VAL A 51 22.62 -1.72 19.13
CA VAL A 51 22.14 -2.18 20.45
C VAL A 51 20.87 -1.43 20.87
N GLY A 52 20.82 -0.11 20.69
CA GLY A 52 19.66 0.72 21.01
C GLY A 52 18.42 0.34 20.19
N ALA A 53 18.59 0.11 18.89
CA ALA A 53 17.52 -0.32 18.00
C ALA A 53 17.04 -1.74 18.33
N TRP A 54 17.97 -2.65 18.62
CA TRP A 54 17.66 -4.04 18.95
C TRP A 54 16.89 -4.16 20.26
N LEU A 55 17.33 -3.49 21.33
CA LEU A 55 16.67 -3.50 22.64
C LEU A 55 15.27 -2.91 22.59
N THR A 56 15.04 -1.85 21.81
CA THR A 56 13.71 -1.25 21.69
C THR A 56 12.76 -2.05 20.80
N ARG A 57 13.30 -2.84 19.86
CA ARG A 57 12.50 -3.66 18.95
C ARG A 57 12.18 -5.05 19.49
N PHE A 58 13.14 -5.69 20.16
CA PHE A 58 13.06 -7.09 20.60
C PHE A 58 13.24 -7.25 22.12
N GLY A 59 13.50 -6.16 22.84
CA GLY A 59 13.70 -6.20 24.29
C GLY A 59 12.47 -6.73 25.02
N VAL A 60 12.72 -7.66 25.92
CA VAL A 60 11.70 -8.26 26.77
C VAL A 60 11.22 -7.18 27.77
N PRO A 61 9.90 -6.96 27.94
CA PRO A 61 9.36 -5.88 28.77
C PRO A 61 9.44 -6.16 30.28
N ARG A 62 10.57 -6.68 30.77
CA ARG A 62 10.78 -6.95 32.20
C ARG A 62 11.38 -5.71 32.87
N PRO A 63 10.83 -5.28 34.02
CA PRO A 63 11.23 -4.04 34.68
C PRO A 63 12.70 -4.03 35.14
N TRP A 64 13.29 -5.19 35.43
CA TRP A 64 14.69 -5.31 35.85
C TRP A 64 15.69 -5.20 34.70
N ILE A 65 15.28 -5.46 33.46
CA ILE A 65 16.17 -5.41 32.29
C ILE A 65 16.63 -3.97 32.02
N GLY A 66 15.78 -2.97 32.30
CA GLY A 66 16.14 -1.56 32.19
C GLY A 66 17.34 -1.20 33.06
N SER A 67 17.36 -1.67 34.31
CA SER A 67 18.49 -1.45 35.23
C SER A 67 19.76 -2.13 34.77
N VAL A 68 19.69 -3.36 34.25
CA VAL A 68 20.84 -4.08 33.71
C VAL A 68 21.40 -3.38 32.47
N VAL A 69 20.53 -2.96 31.55
CA VAL A 69 20.93 -2.22 30.35
C VAL A 69 21.58 -0.89 30.73
N LEU A 70 21.06 -0.17 31.72
CA LEU A 70 21.63 1.09 32.19
C LEU A 70 23.04 0.89 32.77
N VAL A 71 23.22 -0.13 33.61
CA VAL A 71 24.54 -0.45 34.21
C VAL A 71 25.55 -0.82 33.12
N LEU A 72 25.16 -1.69 32.18
CA LEU A 72 26.03 -2.08 31.05
C LEU A 72 26.35 -0.89 30.15
N PHE A 73 25.36 -0.03 29.89
CA PHE A 73 25.53 1.17 29.08
C PHE A 73 26.53 2.14 29.69
N VAL A 74 26.45 2.39 31.00
CA VAL A 74 27.40 3.24 31.72
C VAL A 74 28.79 2.59 31.74
N ALA A 75 28.88 1.28 32.00
CA ALA A 75 30.15 0.55 31.99
C ALA A 75 30.86 0.63 30.63
N VAL A 76 30.14 0.40 29.52
CA VAL A 76 30.67 0.52 28.15
C VAL A 76 31.10 1.96 27.86
N SER A 77 30.33 2.94 28.30
CA SER A 77 30.66 4.37 28.12
C SER A 77 31.97 4.75 28.82
N VAL A 78 32.18 4.26 30.04
CA VAL A 78 33.41 4.49 30.81
C VAL A 78 34.59 3.76 30.17
N LEU A 79 34.41 2.52 29.71
CA LEU A 79 35.44 1.73 29.03
C LEU A 79 35.91 2.36 27.71
N LEU A 80 35.01 3.04 26.99
CA LEU A 80 35.33 3.76 25.75
C LEU A 80 36.04 5.10 26.00
N GLY A 81 36.11 5.56 27.25
CA GLY A 81 36.78 6.79 27.64
C GLY A 81 36.29 8.00 26.83
N SER A 82 37.22 8.70 26.19
CA SER A 82 36.93 9.88 25.37
C SER A 82 35.99 9.61 24.19
N SER A 83 35.87 8.36 23.73
CA SER A 83 34.99 7.95 22.63
C SER A 83 33.60 7.52 23.10
N GLY A 84 33.32 7.58 24.40
CA GLY A 84 32.01 7.23 24.97
C GLY A 84 30.86 8.07 24.41
N TYR A 85 31.09 9.35 24.07
CA TYR A 85 30.04 10.21 23.49
C TYR A 85 29.47 9.68 22.16
N ALA A 86 30.30 9.01 21.35
CA ALA A 86 29.88 8.39 20.10
C ALA A 86 28.93 7.22 20.36
N TRP A 87 29.23 6.42 21.38
CA TRP A 87 28.35 5.35 21.88
C TRP A 87 27.04 5.90 22.45
N PHE A 88 27.08 6.98 23.23
CA PHE A 88 25.88 7.68 23.72
C PHE A 88 24.99 8.14 22.56
N GLY A 89 25.55 8.87 21.60
CA GLY A 89 24.81 9.39 20.44
C GLY A 89 24.22 8.28 19.58
N GLY A 90 25.02 7.25 19.29
CA GLY A 90 24.58 6.05 18.60
C GLY A 90 23.43 5.35 19.32
N PHE A 91 23.57 5.08 20.61
CA PHE A 91 22.56 4.40 21.42
C PHE A 91 21.24 5.16 21.47
N PHE A 92 21.26 6.47 21.74
CA PHE A 92 20.05 7.29 21.73
C PHE A 92 19.38 7.30 20.35
N ALA A 93 20.15 7.50 19.28
CA ALA A 93 19.61 7.42 17.93
C ALA A 93 19.00 6.05 17.61
N GLY A 94 19.67 4.97 18.02
CA GLY A 94 19.21 3.59 17.88
C GLY A 94 17.89 3.34 18.60
N THR A 95 17.75 3.78 19.86
CA THR A 95 16.49 3.62 20.62
C THR A 95 15.32 4.35 19.97
N LEU A 96 15.53 5.57 19.46
CA LEU A 96 14.52 6.33 18.73
C LEU A 96 14.14 5.65 17.41
N ALA A 97 15.14 5.13 16.68
CA ALA A 97 14.93 4.40 15.44
C ALA A 97 14.17 3.09 15.67
N GLY A 98 14.51 2.31 16.70
CA GLY A 98 13.82 1.07 17.02
C GLY A 98 12.38 1.29 17.50
N VAL A 99 12.11 2.37 18.25
CA VAL A 99 10.73 2.78 18.57
C VAL A 99 9.95 3.18 17.32
N ALA A 100 10.56 3.95 16.41
CA ALA A 100 9.90 4.33 15.17
C ALA A 100 9.63 3.13 14.27
N TRP A 101 10.58 2.20 14.18
CA TRP A 101 10.45 0.93 13.48
C TRP A 101 9.32 0.08 14.07
N GLY A 102 9.30 -0.10 15.39
CA GLY A 102 8.24 -0.84 16.07
C GLY A 102 6.86 -0.25 15.83
N ARG A 103 6.74 1.10 15.84
CA ARG A 103 5.49 1.81 15.52
C ARG A 103 5.12 1.72 14.04
N ALA A 104 6.09 1.76 13.13
CA ALA A 104 5.83 1.60 11.69
C ALA A 104 5.30 0.19 11.39
N VAL A 105 5.92 -0.84 11.97
CA VAL A 105 5.43 -2.23 11.87
C VAL A 105 4.05 -2.37 12.50
N ALA A 106 3.84 -1.85 13.72
CA ALA A 106 2.55 -1.90 14.40
C ALA A 106 1.44 -1.18 13.61
N ASN A 107 1.74 -0.02 13.02
CA ASN A 107 0.79 0.68 12.14
C ASN A 107 0.48 -0.13 10.88
N ARG A 108 1.48 -0.80 10.29
CA ARG A 108 1.28 -1.70 9.14
C ARG A 108 0.41 -2.92 9.48
N THR A 109 0.48 -3.41 10.72
CA THR A 109 -0.36 -4.53 11.18
C THR A 109 -1.74 -4.09 11.65
N VAL A 110 -1.91 -2.85 12.12
CA VAL A 110 -3.20 -2.32 12.64
C VAL A 110 -4.05 -1.69 11.53
N GLN A 111 -3.43 -1.10 10.50
CA GLN A 111 -4.12 -0.93 9.22
C GLN A 111 -4.21 -2.31 8.57
N ALA A 112 -5.21 -3.10 8.97
CA ALA A 112 -5.71 -4.14 8.10
C ALA A 112 -5.91 -3.49 6.73
N ALA A 113 -5.25 -4.02 5.69
CA ALA A 113 -5.52 -3.60 4.32
C ALA A 113 -7.04 -3.60 4.17
N ALA A 114 -7.60 -2.45 3.78
CA ALA A 114 -9.04 -2.34 3.67
C ALA A 114 -9.53 -3.51 2.80
N PRO A 115 -10.50 -4.31 3.25
CA PRO A 115 -10.89 -5.52 2.55
C PRO A 115 -11.32 -5.22 1.11
N TRP A 116 -11.81 -4.00 0.89
CA TRP A 116 -12.21 -3.49 -0.40
C TRP A 116 -11.46 -2.20 -0.76
N THR A 117 -11.15 -2.04 -2.04
CA THR A 117 -10.69 -0.77 -2.60
C THR A 117 -11.53 -0.38 -3.82
N VAL A 118 -11.77 0.91 -3.99
CA VAL A 118 -12.36 1.51 -5.21
C VAL A 118 -11.39 2.60 -5.66
N ASP A 119 -10.83 2.50 -6.86
CA ASP A 119 -9.79 3.40 -7.40
C ASP A 119 -8.66 3.67 -6.39
N ALA A 120 -8.16 2.59 -5.76
CA ALA A 120 -7.16 2.59 -4.69
C ALA A 120 -7.56 3.25 -3.35
N GLU A 121 -8.78 3.77 -3.21
CA GLU A 121 -9.32 4.21 -1.92
C GLU A 121 -9.89 3.02 -1.14
N GLY A 122 -9.47 2.85 0.12
CA GLY A 122 -9.84 1.69 0.94
C GLY A 122 -11.12 1.89 1.76
N PHE A 123 -12.00 0.89 1.74
CA PHE A 123 -13.28 0.90 2.45
C PHE A 123 -13.44 -0.29 3.38
N ALA A 124 -14.01 -0.03 4.57
CA ALA A 124 -14.20 -1.05 5.61
C ALA A 124 -15.59 -1.71 5.59
N THR A 125 -16.58 -1.12 4.91
CA THR A 125 -17.96 -1.62 4.92
C THR A 125 -18.51 -1.78 3.50
N MET A 126 -19.27 -2.84 3.28
CA MET A 126 -19.88 -3.13 1.97
C MET A 126 -20.81 -2.00 1.50
N GLY A 127 -21.54 -1.34 2.42
CA GLY A 127 -22.40 -0.20 2.07
C GLY A 127 -21.61 0.98 1.51
N ALA A 128 -20.44 1.29 2.09
CA ALA A 128 -19.57 2.34 1.59
C ALA A 128 -18.94 1.98 0.24
N VAL A 129 -18.47 0.73 0.09
CA VAL A 129 -17.92 0.21 -1.19
C VAL A 129 -18.96 0.32 -2.30
N ARG A 130 -20.18 -0.19 -2.06
CA ARG A 130 -21.27 -0.15 -3.05
C ARG A 130 -21.58 1.29 -3.46
N SER A 131 -21.73 2.19 -2.48
CA SER A 131 -22.02 3.60 -2.77
C SER A 131 -20.90 4.26 -3.56
N ALA A 132 -19.63 3.99 -3.21
CA ALA A 132 -18.47 4.57 -3.87
C ALA A 132 -18.31 4.01 -5.29
N ALA A 133 -18.39 2.70 -5.47
CA ALA A 133 -18.24 2.04 -6.76
C ALA A 133 -19.35 2.46 -7.75
N ILE A 134 -20.61 2.54 -7.31
CA ILE A 134 -21.71 3.01 -8.17
C ILE A 134 -21.53 4.49 -8.52
N ALA A 135 -21.12 5.33 -7.56
CA ALA A 135 -20.88 6.74 -7.83
C ALA A 135 -19.72 6.94 -8.84
N ALA A 136 -18.63 6.19 -8.66
CA ALA A 136 -17.48 6.22 -9.57
C ALA A 136 -17.87 5.72 -10.97
N LEU A 137 -18.59 4.60 -11.07
CA LEU A 137 -19.10 4.06 -12.33
C LEU A 137 -19.97 5.07 -13.09
N ARG A 138 -20.89 5.75 -12.38
CA ARG A 138 -21.76 6.79 -12.98
C ARG A 138 -21.01 8.05 -13.36
N SER A 139 -19.84 8.29 -12.79
CA SER A 139 -19.00 9.44 -13.11
C SER A 139 -18.08 9.19 -14.32
N LEU A 140 -18.04 7.97 -14.86
CA LEU A 140 -17.20 7.67 -16.01
C LEU A 140 -17.64 8.47 -17.24
N ASP A 141 -16.72 9.28 -17.76
CA ASP A 141 -16.95 10.14 -18.93
C ASP A 141 -16.18 9.68 -20.17
N GLY A 142 -15.38 8.60 -20.05
CA GLY A 142 -14.51 8.09 -21.11
C GLY A 142 -13.24 8.90 -21.32
N LYS A 143 -13.08 10.04 -20.63
CA LYS A 143 -11.98 11.01 -20.80
C LYS A 143 -11.21 11.18 -19.50
N LYS A 144 -11.62 12.11 -18.63
CA LYS A 144 -10.91 12.36 -17.36
C LYS A 144 -11.13 11.22 -16.36
N SER A 145 -12.26 10.55 -16.48
CA SER A 145 -12.67 9.39 -15.71
C SER A 145 -13.02 8.29 -16.70
N GLY A 146 -12.00 7.72 -17.35
CA GLY A 146 -12.16 6.66 -18.34
C GLY A 146 -12.12 5.24 -17.78
N ARG A 147 -11.84 5.08 -16.47
CA ARG A 147 -11.67 3.76 -15.84
C ARG A 147 -12.15 3.76 -14.38
N LEU A 148 -12.66 2.61 -13.96
CA LEU A 148 -12.98 2.25 -12.59
C LEU A 148 -12.28 0.92 -12.26
N SER A 149 -11.68 0.82 -11.07
CA SER A 149 -11.22 -0.46 -10.51
C SER A 149 -11.80 -0.69 -9.12
N VAL A 150 -12.37 -1.87 -8.88
CA VAL A 150 -12.84 -2.34 -7.57
C VAL A 150 -12.11 -3.62 -7.20
N ASP A 151 -11.39 -3.63 -6.08
CA ASP A 151 -10.66 -4.79 -5.61
C ASP A 151 -11.23 -5.36 -4.30
N HIS A 152 -11.10 -6.67 -4.13
CA HIS A 152 -11.33 -7.37 -2.88
C HIS A 152 -10.27 -8.48 -2.65
N GLY A 153 -9.21 -8.13 -1.93
CA GLY A 153 -8.03 -8.99 -1.82
C GLY A 153 -7.39 -9.18 -3.20
N SER A 154 -7.38 -10.41 -3.71
CA SER A 154 -6.92 -10.73 -5.07
C SER A 154 -8.01 -10.61 -6.13
N ALA A 155 -9.29 -10.54 -5.76
CA ALA A 155 -10.35 -10.40 -6.75
C ALA A 155 -10.41 -8.96 -7.26
N ARG A 156 -10.71 -8.77 -8.54
CA ARG A 156 -10.81 -7.46 -9.17
C ARG A 156 -11.93 -7.37 -10.19
N PHE A 157 -12.57 -6.21 -10.23
CA PHE A 157 -13.52 -5.79 -11.25
C PHE A 157 -13.03 -4.48 -11.87
N GLU A 158 -12.99 -4.40 -13.18
CA GLU A 158 -12.52 -3.22 -13.91
C GLU A 158 -13.53 -2.83 -14.99
N VAL A 159 -13.72 -1.54 -15.14
CA VAL A 159 -14.54 -0.98 -16.23
C VAL A 159 -13.72 0.09 -16.92
N ALA A 160 -13.72 0.07 -18.25
CA ALA A 160 -13.16 1.14 -19.08
C ALA A 160 -14.24 1.63 -20.05
N GLY A 161 -14.33 2.95 -20.24
CA GLY A 161 -15.38 3.55 -21.06
C GLY A 161 -16.00 4.80 -20.45
N GLY A 162 -17.15 5.19 -20.99
CA GLY A 162 -17.90 6.34 -20.50
C GLY A 162 -19.40 6.13 -20.61
N VAL A 163 -20.14 6.77 -19.70
CA VAL A 163 -21.61 6.76 -19.73
C VAL A 163 -22.08 7.37 -21.05
N GLY A 164 -22.95 6.63 -21.76
CA GLY A 164 -23.47 7.02 -23.08
C GLY A 164 -22.50 6.82 -24.25
N GLN A 165 -21.29 6.34 -24.01
CA GLN A 165 -20.26 6.09 -25.03
C GLN A 165 -19.88 4.61 -25.15
N GLY A 166 -20.39 3.77 -24.25
CA GLY A 166 -20.08 2.35 -24.19
C GLY A 166 -19.00 2.04 -23.14
N MET A 167 -19.10 0.87 -22.52
CA MET A 167 -18.20 0.41 -21.47
C MET A 167 -17.80 -1.04 -21.67
N VAL A 168 -16.52 -1.33 -21.50
CA VAL A 168 -15.99 -2.70 -21.45
C VAL A 168 -15.76 -3.05 -19.99
N CYS A 169 -16.22 -4.24 -19.60
CA CYS A 169 -16.22 -4.70 -18.22
C CYS A 169 -15.43 -5.99 -18.11
N HIS A 170 -14.44 -5.98 -17.21
CA HIS A 170 -13.59 -7.13 -16.91
C HIS A 170 -13.73 -7.53 -15.45
N ARG A 171 -13.56 -8.82 -15.16
CA ARG A 171 -13.45 -9.33 -13.79
C ARG A 171 -12.40 -10.42 -13.71
N ASN A 172 -11.84 -10.58 -12.53
CA ASN A 172 -10.94 -11.66 -12.19
C ASN A 172 -11.16 -12.07 -10.72
N ALA A 173 -11.18 -13.38 -10.45
CA ALA A 173 -11.24 -13.91 -9.09
C ALA A 173 -9.87 -13.84 -8.37
N ASP A 174 -8.78 -13.80 -9.12
CA ASP A 174 -7.40 -13.67 -8.69
C ASP A 174 -6.54 -12.87 -9.68
N SER A 175 -6.33 -11.59 -9.40
CA SER A 175 -5.54 -10.65 -10.17
C SER A 175 -4.04 -11.01 -10.24
N THR A 176 -3.58 -11.99 -9.44
CA THR A 176 -2.21 -12.50 -9.55
C THR A 176 -2.07 -13.55 -10.66
N ASP A 177 -3.18 -14.10 -11.15
CA ASP A 177 -3.24 -14.97 -12.31
C ASP A 177 -3.77 -14.20 -13.52
N GLU A 178 -2.88 -13.89 -14.46
CA GLU A 178 -3.22 -13.18 -15.69
C GLU A 178 -4.13 -13.98 -16.63
N ASN A 179 -4.22 -15.31 -16.46
CA ASN A 179 -5.09 -16.15 -17.30
C ASN A 179 -6.52 -16.27 -16.74
N SER A 180 -6.78 -15.72 -15.55
CA SER A 180 -8.07 -15.81 -14.85
C SER A 180 -9.03 -14.65 -15.17
N TRP A 181 -8.68 -13.80 -16.13
CA TRP A 181 -9.52 -12.68 -16.54
C TRP A 181 -10.70 -13.13 -17.39
N ALA A 182 -11.83 -12.49 -17.14
CA ALA A 182 -13.04 -12.62 -17.93
C ALA A 182 -13.54 -11.25 -18.38
N VAL A 183 -14.08 -11.16 -19.59
CA VAL A 183 -14.72 -9.97 -20.15
C VAL A 183 -16.21 -10.24 -20.33
N LEU A 184 -17.04 -9.26 -20.00
CA LEU A 184 -18.48 -9.34 -20.17
C LEU A 184 -18.83 -9.28 -21.67
N GLN A 185 -19.72 -10.16 -22.12
CA GLN A 185 -20.22 -10.22 -23.49
C GLN A 185 -21.74 -10.19 -23.56
N SER A 186 -22.28 -9.64 -24.65
CA SER A 186 -23.70 -9.72 -25.01
C SER A 186 -23.93 -10.79 -26.06
N ALA A 187 -24.90 -11.66 -25.84
CA ALA A 187 -25.29 -12.67 -26.82
C ALA A 187 -26.01 -12.04 -28.03
N GLY A 188 -25.68 -12.54 -29.23
CA GLY A 188 -26.41 -12.20 -30.46
C GLY A 188 -26.09 -10.84 -31.09
N VAL A 189 -25.06 -10.14 -30.60
CA VAL A 189 -24.56 -8.90 -31.20
C VAL A 189 -23.51 -9.22 -32.27
N ALA A 190 -23.58 -8.53 -33.41
CA ALA A 190 -22.61 -8.69 -34.49
C ALA A 190 -21.19 -8.28 -34.04
N ASP A 191 -20.17 -8.91 -34.62
CA ASP A 191 -18.76 -8.62 -34.36
C ASP A 191 -18.27 -7.37 -35.10
N GLU A 192 -18.97 -6.25 -34.88
CA GLU A 192 -18.59 -4.96 -35.43
C GLU A 192 -17.64 -4.26 -34.47
N SER A 193 -16.60 -3.62 -35.00
CA SER A 193 -15.67 -2.85 -34.17
C SER A 193 -16.25 -1.48 -33.84
N VAL A 194 -16.33 -1.17 -32.54
CA VAL A 194 -16.84 0.09 -32.00
C VAL A 194 -15.73 0.79 -31.24
N GLU A 195 -15.69 2.11 -31.39
CA GLU A 195 -14.74 2.96 -30.69
C GLU A 195 -15.24 3.22 -29.25
N VAL A 196 -14.40 2.91 -28.27
CA VAL A 196 -14.67 3.11 -26.84
C VAL A 196 -13.63 4.07 -26.28
N PRO A 197 -14.06 5.18 -25.66
CA PRO A 197 -13.15 6.15 -25.04
C PRO A 197 -12.59 5.59 -23.74
N MET A 198 -11.26 5.52 -23.62
CA MET A 198 -10.56 4.85 -22.53
C MET A 198 -9.52 5.78 -21.90
N GLY A 199 -9.96 6.99 -21.55
CA GLY A 199 -9.08 8.03 -21.05
C GLY A 199 -8.60 8.95 -22.17
N ASP A 200 -7.28 9.09 -22.28
CA ASP A 200 -6.64 9.86 -23.36
C ASP A 200 -6.51 9.07 -24.68
N VAL A 201 -6.92 7.79 -24.68
CA VAL A 201 -6.80 6.89 -25.83
C VAL A 201 -8.18 6.34 -26.19
N GLN A 202 -8.38 6.05 -27.48
CA GLN A 202 -9.56 5.35 -27.99
C GLN A 202 -9.20 3.88 -28.25
N GLY A 203 -10.00 2.97 -27.68
CA GLY A 203 -9.90 1.55 -27.94
C GLY A 203 -10.93 1.11 -28.97
N PHE A 204 -10.54 0.22 -29.89
CA PHE A 204 -11.47 -0.44 -30.80
C PHE A 204 -11.86 -1.79 -30.22
N MET A 205 -13.15 -1.97 -29.94
CA MET A 205 -13.67 -3.12 -29.23
C MET A 205 -14.81 -3.75 -30.03
N PRO A 206 -14.92 -5.09 -30.08
CA PRO A 206 -16.11 -5.75 -30.60
C PRO A 206 -17.39 -5.25 -29.92
N ALA A 207 -18.42 -4.94 -30.68
CA ALA A 207 -19.69 -4.41 -30.19
C ALA A 207 -20.32 -5.31 -29.13
N ARG A 208 -20.13 -6.64 -29.25
CA ARG A 208 -20.58 -7.62 -28.24
C ARG A 208 -19.95 -7.43 -26.86
N LEU A 209 -18.80 -6.75 -26.74
CA LEU A 209 -18.10 -6.50 -25.48
C LEU A 209 -18.36 -5.10 -24.93
N VAL A 210 -19.15 -4.29 -25.64
CA VAL A 210 -19.46 -2.92 -25.28
C VAL A 210 -20.87 -2.86 -24.70
N HIS A 211 -20.95 -2.44 -23.43
CA HIS A 211 -22.15 -2.49 -22.62
C HIS A 211 -22.61 -1.09 -22.22
N ASP A 212 -23.91 -0.98 -21.92
CA ASP A 212 -24.48 0.21 -21.31
C ASP A 212 -24.30 0.24 -19.78
N LEU A 213 -24.66 1.36 -19.16
CA LEU A 213 -24.49 1.56 -17.72
C LEU A 213 -25.30 0.55 -16.91
N ALA A 214 -26.51 0.21 -17.33
CA ALA A 214 -27.39 -0.69 -16.60
C ALA A 214 -26.81 -2.12 -16.54
N SER A 215 -26.25 -2.60 -17.65
CA SER A 215 -25.63 -3.92 -17.74
C SER A 215 -24.38 -3.98 -16.85
N VAL A 216 -23.53 -2.95 -16.88
CA VAL A 216 -22.33 -2.88 -16.04
C VAL A 216 -22.65 -2.72 -14.55
N GLU A 217 -23.69 -1.96 -14.18
CA GLU A 217 -24.17 -1.86 -12.78
C GLU A 217 -24.65 -3.21 -12.24
N THR A 218 -25.29 -4.02 -13.09
CA THR A 218 -25.71 -5.38 -12.74
C THR A 218 -24.49 -6.27 -12.50
N ALA A 219 -23.53 -6.27 -13.44
CA ALA A 219 -22.28 -7.02 -13.31
C ALA A 219 -21.45 -6.62 -12.07
N LEU A 220 -21.40 -5.32 -11.76
CA LEU A 220 -20.75 -4.79 -10.56
C LEU A 220 -21.45 -5.29 -9.30
N THR A 221 -22.78 -5.30 -9.27
CA THR A 221 -23.57 -5.78 -8.13
C THR A 221 -23.29 -7.27 -7.86
N ASP A 222 -23.21 -8.07 -8.93
CA ASP A 222 -22.88 -9.49 -8.84
C ASP A 222 -21.45 -9.72 -8.34
N PHE A 223 -20.49 -8.92 -8.81
CA PHE A 223 -19.11 -8.96 -8.31
C PHE A 223 -19.04 -8.62 -6.81
N LEU A 224 -19.73 -7.57 -6.38
CA LEU A 224 -19.76 -7.18 -4.95
C LEU A 224 -20.38 -8.28 -4.07
N ALA A 225 -21.31 -9.07 -4.60
CA ALA A 225 -21.89 -10.21 -3.89
C ALA A 225 -20.92 -11.41 -3.83
N ASN A 226 -20.22 -11.71 -4.94
CA ASN A 226 -19.38 -12.90 -5.09
C ASN A 226 -18.04 -12.58 -5.79
N PRO A 227 -17.11 -11.85 -5.13
CA PRO A 227 -15.92 -11.32 -5.79
C PRO A 227 -14.95 -12.41 -6.27
N ARG A 228 -14.89 -13.54 -5.55
CA ARG A 228 -14.00 -14.68 -5.87
C ARG A 228 -14.67 -15.81 -6.65
N ALA A 229 -15.88 -15.60 -7.17
CA ALA A 229 -16.50 -16.62 -8.01
C ALA A 229 -15.65 -16.81 -9.28
N SER A 230 -15.21 -18.04 -9.53
CA SER A 230 -14.42 -18.46 -10.69
C SER A 230 -15.26 -19.05 -11.82
N SER A 231 -16.54 -19.30 -11.57
CA SER A 231 -17.54 -19.59 -12.59
C SER A 231 -18.36 -18.32 -12.81
N PHE A 232 -18.24 -17.76 -14.00
CA PHE A 232 -18.77 -16.44 -14.31
C PHE A 232 -20.14 -16.48 -15.00
N GLY A 233 -20.51 -17.61 -15.60
CA GLY A 233 -21.72 -17.76 -16.40
C GLY A 233 -21.49 -17.49 -17.89
N PRO A 234 -22.51 -17.70 -18.74
CA PRO A 234 -22.39 -17.60 -20.21
C PRO A 234 -22.15 -16.17 -20.71
N GLU A 235 -22.48 -15.17 -19.91
CA GLU A 235 -22.28 -13.74 -20.20
C GLU A 235 -20.81 -13.32 -20.11
N TRP A 236 -19.89 -14.22 -19.74
CA TRP A 236 -18.49 -13.90 -19.52
C TRP A 236 -17.59 -14.81 -20.35
N VAL A 237 -16.70 -14.18 -21.13
CA VAL A 237 -15.69 -14.87 -21.94
C VAL A 237 -14.35 -14.83 -21.21
N VAL A 238 -13.64 -15.95 -21.19
CA VAL A 238 -12.30 -16.10 -20.61
C VAL A 238 -11.24 -16.33 -21.69
N GLY A 239 -9.96 -16.19 -21.33
CA GLY A 239 -8.82 -16.47 -22.20
C GLY A 239 -8.41 -15.29 -23.07
N ILE A 240 -7.88 -15.57 -24.27
CA ILE A 240 -7.22 -14.57 -25.14
C ILE A 240 -8.11 -13.34 -25.42
N GLU A 241 -9.42 -13.53 -25.56
CA GLU A 241 -10.35 -12.42 -25.80
C GLU A 241 -10.44 -11.46 -24.60
N ALA A 242 -10.48 -11.99 -23.38
CA ALA A 242 -10.46 -11.16 -22.17
C ALA A 242 -9.10 -10.47 -21.98
N GLU A 243 -8.01 -11.16 -22.29
CA GLU A 243 -6.64 -10.63 -22.14
C GLU A 243 -6.33 -9.53 -23.17
N SER A 244 -6.66 -9.75 -24.45
CA SER A 244 -6.40 -8.82 -25.55
C SER A 244 -7.20 -7.52 -25.46
N THR A 245 -8.34 -7.55 -24.77
CA THR A 245 -9.20 -6.37 -24.55
C THR A 245 -8.92 -5.69 -23.21
N ARG A 246 -8.06 -6.29 -22.37
CA ARG A 246 -7.63 -5.69 -21.11
C ARG A 246 -6.63 -4.58 -21.40
N LEU A 247 -6.93 -3.38 -20.91
CA LEU A 247 -5.99 -2.27 -20.94
C LEU A 247 -4.89 -2.50 -19.90
N THR A 248 -3.79 -3.11 -20.33
CA THR A 248 -2.54 -3.13 -19.57
C THR A 248 -2.00 -1.70 -19.55
N THR A 249 -1.86 -1.14 -18.36
CA THR A 249 -1.18 0.15 -18.16
C THR A 249 0.26 0.04 -18.66
N HIS A 250 0.59 0.74 -19.73
CA HIS A 250 1.94 1.24 -19.99
C HIS A 250 2.01 2.70 -19.58
#